data_AF-A0A6I3T3P6-F1
#
_entry.id   AF-A0A6I3T3P6-F1
#
_cell.length_a   1.000
_cell.length_b   1.000
_cell.length_c   1.000
_cell.angle_alpha   90.00
_cell.angle_beta   90.00
_cell.angle_gamma   90.00
#
_symmetry.space_group_name_H-M   'P 1'
#
loop_
_entity.id
_entity.type
_entity.pdbx_description
1 polymer ?
#
loop_
_entity_poly.entity_id
_entity_poly.type
_entity_poly.pdbx_seq_one_letter_code
_entity_poly.pdbx_strand_id
1 'polypeptide(L)'
;MKSLSTLVSTLVMAGLLGACATASEPVLQGISPKVTSLRFIGEQRIGLKQPFAGTPVGGLSGIDYDAGDATWVLLSDDRSNLEPARFYRARGTLEGGAFTALTLTQMGVLLQQDGTPHPDLKAFAKSGGTVLDPESVRVDPRDGSIWYTSEGDLRIGMEPAVRHAAADGSFLGSLPLPPMLRLSRDDKTGARNNLNLEGLCFAADGDSLWLALEAPLVQDGPVPTPATGALSRISRLDRDGRLLAQYAYPVDPIPSAPGAGKLAENGISEILASGEHTLLVLERAAVQGDDGKYRNHIRLYEMDVRGATDVARIPALLGAAIAPARKRLVLDLNTLHLPVLDNLEGIGWGPRLPNGHATLAFISDDNFNPAEVTQLLLFEVL
;
A
#
# COMPACT_ATOMS: atom_id res chain seq x y z
N MET A 1 -80.76 31.81 3.95
CA MET A 1 -80.17 30.82 3.02
C MET A 1 -79.04 31.50 2.27
N LYS A 2 -77.95 30.78 2.03
CA LYS A 2 -76.57 31.26 1.99
C LYS A 2 -76.20 32.08 0.72
N SER A 3 -75.75 33.31 0.99
CA SER A 3 -74.66 34.12 0.40
C SER A 3 -73.94 33.70 -0.91
N LEU A 4 -73.95 34.65 -1.86
CA LEU A 4 -72.85 35.21 -2.69
C LEU A 4 -71.56 34.39 -2.91
N SER A 5 -71.12 34.28 -4.18
CA SER A 5 -70.04 35.12 -4.76
C SER A 5 -69.52 34.60 -6.12
N THR A 6 -69.15 35.57 -6.96
CA THR A 6 -68.57 35.52 -8.31
C THR A 6 -67.07 35.18 -8.28
N LEU A 7 -66.52 34.49 -9.31
CA LEU A 7 -65.10 34.57 -9.73
C LEU A 7 -64.95 33.89 -11.12
N VAL A 8 -64.78 34.60 -12.24
CA VAL A 8 -63.51 35.02 -12.88
C VAL A 8 -62.47 33.90 -12.95
N SER A 9 -62.33 33.30 -14.13
CA SER A 9 -61.26 32.35 -14.47
C SER A 9 -60.04 33.09 -15.01
N THR A 10 -58.98 33.17 -14.22
CA THR A 10 -57.66 33.65 -14.63
C THR A 10 -56.79 32.44 -14.95
N LEU A 11 -56.30 32.37 -16.20
CA LEU A 11 -55.38 31.33 -16.66
C LEU A 11 -53.98 31.64 -16.11
N VAL A 12 -53.49 30.84 -15.16
CA VAL A 12 -52.10 30.94 -14.66
C VAL A 12 -51.21 30.01 -15.46
N MET A 13 -50.28 30.59 -16.20
CA MET A 13 -49.18 29.92 -16.90
C MET A 13 -48.13 29.52 -15.86
N ALA A 14 -47.97 28.22 -15.58
CA ALA A 14 -46.91 27.72 -14.72
C ALA A 14 -45.61 27.59 -15.54
N GLY A 15 -44.65 28.48 -15.29
CA GLY A 15 -43.29 28.37 -15.80
C GLY A 15 -42.52 27.30 -15.02
N LEU A 16 -42.20 26.19 -15.69
CA LEU A 16 -41.22 25.21 -15.22
C LEU A 16 -39.81 25.75 -15.49
N LEU A 17 -39.15 26.25 -14.44
CA LEU A 17 -37.70 26.46 -14.44
C LEU A 17 -37.03 25.09 -14.32
N GLY A 18 -36.63 24.51 -15.45
CA GLY A 18 -35.72 23.39 -15.49
C GLY A 18 -34.34 23.84 -15.02
N ALA A 19 -33.99 23.53 -13.77
CA ALA A 19 -32.62 23.61 -13.32
C ALA A 19 -31.81 22.55 -14.07
N CYS A 20 -30.90 22.99 -14.94
CA CYS A 20 -29.84 22.15 -15.47
C CYS A 20 -28.93 21.75 -14.32
N ALA A 21 -29.24 20.63 -13.67
CA ALA A 21 -28.24 19.91 -12.90
C ALA A 21 -27.23 19.37 -13.91
N THR A 22 -26.08 20.02 -14.00
CA THR A 22 -24.90 19.44 -14.64
C THR A 22 -24.53 18.21 -13.83
N ALA A 23 -24.97 17.04 -14.29
CA ALA A 23 -24.43 15.78 -13.84
C ALA A 23 -22.92 15.82 -14.12
N SER A 24 -22.13 15.95 -13.07
CA SER A 24 -20.69 15.71 -13.12
C SER A 24 -20.50 14.24 -13.47
N GLU A 25 -20.12 13.96 -14.72
CA GLU A 25 -19.73 12.61 -15.10
C GLU A 25 -18.52 12.16 -14.26
N PRO A 26 -18.47 10.88 -13.86
CA PRO A 26 -17.26 10.34 -13.26
C PRO A 26 -16.18 10.34 -14.34
N VAL A 27 -15.16 11.18 -14.17
CA VAL A 27 -13.96 11.13 -14.98
C VAL A 27 -13.25 9.82 -14.67
N LEU A 28 -13.46 8.81 -15.50
CA LEU A 28 -12.55 7.67 -15.61
C LEU A 28 -11.15 8.24 -15.91
N GLN A 29 -10.28 8.21 -14.90
CA GLN A 29 -8.93 8.75 -14.94
C GLN A 29 -8.09 8.02 -16.00
N GLY A 30 -7.81 8.72 -17.11
CA GLY A 30 -7.05 8.17 -18.24
C GLY A 30 -5.63 8.70 -18.41
N ILE A 31 -5.03 9.40 -17.42
CA ILE A 31 -3.62 9.80 -17.48
C ILE A 31 -3.03 9.72 -16.06
N SER A 32 -2.29 8.65 -15.77
CA SER A 32 -1.45 8.58 -14.58
C SER A 32 -0.39 9.70 -14.63
N PRO A 33 -0.14 10.41 -13.51
CA PRO A 33 0.80 11.51 -13.51
C PRO A 33 2.22 10.99 -13.74
N LYS A 34 2.92 11.51 -14.75
CA LYS A 34 4.36 11.28 -14.89
C LYS A 34 5.07 11.93 -13.72
N VAL A 35 5.78 11.13 -12.91
CA VAL A 35 6.50 11.62 -11.73
C VAL A 35 7.90 12.07 -12.13
N THR A 36 8.08 13.36 -12.40
CA THR A 36 9.41 13.89 -12.74
C THR A 36 10.21 14.16 -11.47
N SER A 37 9.59 14.84 -10.51
CA SER A 37 10.14 15.07 -9.18
C SER A 37 9.03 15.20 -8.14
N LEU A 38 9.43 15.23 -6.87
CA LEU A 38 8.54 15.38 -5.73
C LEU A 38 8.94 16.61 -4.92
N ARG A 39 7.97 17.42 -4.54
CA ARG A 39 8.16 18.53 -3.60
C ARG A 39 7.50 18.19 -2.28
N PHE A 40 8.27 18.15 -1.21
CA PHE A 40 7.73 17.92 0.13
C PHE A 40 6.80 19.06 0.54
N ILE A 41 5.58 18.73 0.97
CA ILE A 41 4.53 19.71 1.33
C ILE A 41 4.03 19.58 2.78
N GLY A 42 4.47 18.57 3.53
CA GLY A 42 4.28 18.52 4.98
C GLY A 42 4.43 17.13 5.57
N GLU A 43 4.55 17.10 6.90
CA GLU A 43 4.62 15.90 7.73
C GLU A 43 3.61 16.00 8.86
N GLN A 44 3.00 14.88 9.22
CA GLN A 44 2.37 14.72 10.52
C GLN A 44 2.82 13.43 11.20
N ARG A 45 3.15 13.54 12.48
CA ARG A 45 3.40 12.38 13.34
C ARG A 45 2.16 12.05 14.18
N ILE A 46 1.90 10.77 14.35
CA ILE A 46 0.91 10.25 15.29
C ILE A 46 1.64 9.82 16.55
N GLY A 47 1.09 10.13 17.73
CA GLY A 47 1.71 9.73 18.98
C GLY A 47 1.73 8.20 19.12
N LEU A 48 2.82 7.65 19.66
CA LEU A 48 2.96 6.22 19.94
C LEU A 48 1.73 5.70 20.70
N LYS A 49 1.07 4.67 20.15
CA LYS A 49 -0.13 4.05 20.73
C LYS A 49 -1.23 5.06 21.04
N GLN A 50 -1.34 6.13 20.25
CA GLN A 50 -2.41 7.12 20.42
C GLN A 50 -3.77 6.39 20.39
N PRO A 51 -4.62 6.57 21.40
CA PRO A 51 -5.89 5.88 21.44
C PRO A 51 -6.84 6.46 20.38
N PHE A 52 -7.47 5.59 19.60
CA PHE A 52 -8.55 5.96 18.69
C PHE A 52 -9.56 4.81 18.56
N ALA A 53 -10.85 5.13 18.72
CA ALA A 53 -11.95 4.16 18.64
C ALA A 53 -11.72 2.89 19.48
N GLY A 54 -11.09 3.02 20.66
CA GLY A 54 -10.81 1.89 21.56
C GLY A 54 -9.57 1.07 21.22
N THR A 55 -8.76 1.48 20.23
CA THR A 55 -7.55 0.77 19.78
C THR A 55 -6.32 1.66 19.84
N PRO A 56 -5.10 1.11 20.02
CA PRO A 56 -3.87 1.88 19.86
C PRO A 56 -3.55 2.05 18.37
N VAL A 57 -3.36 3.29 17.93
CA VAL A 57 -2.86 3.58 16.58
C VAL A 57 -1.34 3.39 16.55
N GLY A 58 -0.84 2.75 15.50
CA GLY A 58 0.56 2.37 15.28
C GLY A 58 0.60 1.20 14.30
N GLY A 59 1.79 0.67 14.00
CA GLY A 59 1.88 -0.48 13.11
C GLY A 59 1.53 -0.15 11.65
N LEU A 60 1.65 1.10 11.19
CA LEU A 60 1.00 1.53 9.95
C LEU A 60 1.85 1.20 8.70
N SER A 61 1.66 0.01 8.15
CA SER A 61 2.38 -0.51 6.98
C SER A 61 1.78 -0.11 5.63
N GLY A 62 0.46 0.15 5.56
CA GLY A 62 -0.24 0.42 4.31
C GLY A 62 -1.02 1.74 4.29
N ILE A 63 -1.06 2.40 3.13
CA ILE A 63 -1.91 3.59 2.87
C ILE A 63 -2.47 3.61 1.45
N ASP A 64 -3.74 3.97 1.30
CA ASP A 64 -4.31 4.33 -0.01
C ASP A 64 -5.42 5.38 0.12
N TYR A 65 -5.77 6.06 -0.97
CA TYR A 65 -6.78 7.11 -0.96
C TYR A 65 -8.08 6.69 -1.64
N ASP A 66 -9.15 6.67 -0.85
CA ASP A 66 -10.51 6.54 -1.35
C ASP A 66 -10.99 7.90 -1.86
N ALA A 67 -10.95 8.08 -3.18
CA ALA A 67 -11.45 9.29 -3.83
C ALA A 67 -12.98 9.45 -3.74
N GLY A 68 -13.72 8.37 -3.47
CA GLY A 68 -15.17 8.38 -3.31
C GLY A 68 -15.63 9.00 -1.98
N ASP A 69 -14.93 8.69 -0.87
CA ASP A 69 -15.20 9.28 0.47
C ASP A 69 -14.23 10.41 0.85
N ALA A 70 -13.27 10.70 -0.04
CA ALA A 70 -12.19 11.66 0.20
C ALA A 70 -11.41 11.38 1.50
N THR A 71 -11.12 10.11 1.76
CA THR A 71 -10.40 9.63 2.95
C THR A 71 -9.22 8.77 2.55
N TRP A 72 -8.13 8.83 3.32
CA TRP A 72 -7.14 7.76 3.30
C TRP A 72 -7.62 6.56 4.11
N VAL A 73 -7.26 5.37 3.65
CA VAL A 73 -7.29 4.11 4.41
C VAL A 73 -5.87 3.83 4.88
N LEU A 74 -5.69 3.60 6.18
CA LEU A 74 -4.41 3.31 6.82
C LEU A 74 -4.49 1.91 7.44
N LEU A 75 -3.68 0.97 7.01
CA LEU A 75 -3.67 -0.41 7.51
C LEU A 75 -2.71 -0.52 8.69
N SER A 76 -3.12 -1.26 9.73
CA SER A 76 -2.22 -1.67 10.81
C SER A 76 -1.76 -3.11 10.60
N ASP A 77 -0.46 -3.35 10.63
CA ASP A 77 0.22 -4.64 10.54
C ASP A 77 0.12 -5.48 11.83
N ASP A 78 -0.47 -4.92 12.90
CA ASP A 78 -0.68 -5.62 14.14
C ASP A 78 -1.41 -6.93 13.87
N ARG A 79 -0.70 -8.05 14.12
CA ARG A 79 -1.14 -9.43 13.89
C ARG A 79 -2.19 -9.91 14.89
N SER A 80 -3.14 -9.03 15.20
CA SER A 80 -4.07 -9.09 16.31
C SER A 80 -3.41 -9.18 17.69
N ASN A 81 -2.13 -8.83 17.84
CA ASN A 81 -1.40 -8.99 19.10
C ASN A 81 -1.84 -7.97 20.16
N LEU A 82 -2.14 -6.74 19.74
CA LEU A 82 -2.64 -5.70 20.64
C LEU A 82 -4.16 -5.61 20.59
N GLU A 83 -4.71 -5.49 19.38
CA GLU A 83 -6.15 -5.40 19.12
C GLU A 83 -6.47 -6.08 17.80
N PRO A 84 -7.73 -6.46 17.51
CA PRO A 84 -8.09 -7.09 16.24
C PRO A 84 -7.45 -6.41 15.01
N ALA A 85 -7.03 -7.23 14.04
CA ALA A 85 -6.55 -6.76 12.74
C ALA A 85 -7.47 -5.69 12.15
N ARG A 86 -6.92 -4.53 11.81
CA ARG A 86 -7.71 -3.31 11.62
C ARG A 86 -7.10 -2.36 10.62
N PHE A 87 -7.95 -1.47 10.15
CA PHE A 87 -7.55 -0.29 9.40
C PHE A 87 -8.25 0.94 9.96
N TYR A 88 -7.71 2.11 9.66
CA TYR A 88 -8.28 3.40 9.99
C TYR A 88 -8.66 4.14 8.72
N ARG A 89 -9.67 5.00 8.81
CA ARG A 89 -9.88 6.07 7.83
C ARG A 89 -9.44 7.40 8.40
N ALA A 90 -8.88 8.23 7.54
CA ALA A 90 -8.40 9.56 7.91
C ALA A 90 -8.70 10.60 6.83
N ARG A 91 -8.92 11.84 7.23
CA ARG A 91 -8.99 12.98 6.31
C ARG A 91 -7.79 13.90 6.48
N GLY A 92 -7.26 14.35 5.36
CA GLY A 92 -6.20 15.34 5.29
C GLY A 92 -6.74 16.76 5.16
N THR A 93 -6.06 17.69 5.81
CA THR A 93 -6.27 19.12 5.61
C THR A 93 -5.09 19.72 4.87
N LEU A 94 -5.40 20.48 3.82
CA LEU A 94 -4.45 21.24 3.03
C LEU A 94 -4.79 22.73 3.14
N GLU A 95 -3.84 23.55 3.60
CA GLU A 95 -4.00 25.00 3.70
C GLU A 95 -2.91 25.68 2.89
N GLY A 96 -3.29 26.53 1.92
CA GLY A 96 -2.32 27.21 1.06
C GLY A 96 -1.40 26.29 0.26
N GLY A 97 -1.79 25.03 0.04
CA GLY A 97 -0.97 24.01 -0.63
C GLY A 97 0.02 23.28 0.28
N ALA A 98 -0.02 23.51 1.59
CA ALA A 98 0.74 22.76 2.58
C ALA A 98 -0.16 21.77 3.33
N PHE A 99 0.38 20.60 3.66
CA PHE A 99 -0.29 19.61 4.48
C PHE A 99 -0.20 19.99 5.95
N THR A 100 -1.36 20.20 6.59
CA THR A 100 -1.43 20.77 7.95
C THR A 100 -2.00 19.81 8.98
N ALA A 101 -2.86 18.88 8.58
CA ALA A 101 -3.45 17.94 9.52
C ALA A 101 -3.85 16.61 8.88
N LEU A 102 -3.72 15.53 9.65
CA LEU A 102 -4.38 14.24 9.47
C LEU A 102 -5.34 14.02 10.64
N THR A 103 -6.62 13.78 10.36
CA THR A 103 -7.63 13.47 11.38
C THR A 103 -8.20 12.09 11.13
N LEU A 104 -8.03 11.18 12.10
CA LEU A 104 -8.69 9.88 12.07
C LEU A 104 -10.21 10.05 12.21
N THR A 105 -10.97 9.40 11.35
CA THR A 105 -12.43 9.52 11.28
C THR A 105 -13.15 8.22 11.59
N GLN A 106 -12.52 7.08 11.33
CA GLN A 106 -13.12 5.76 11.55
C GLN A 106 -12.05 4.70 11.80
N MET A 107 -12.43 3.65 12.50
CA MET A 107 -11.70 2.39 12.59
C MET A 107 -12.61 1.27 12.06
N GLY A 108 -12.04 0.36 11.27
CA GLY A 108 -12.69 -0.86 10.79
C GLY A 108 -11.86 -2.10 11.14
N VAL A 109 -12.53 -3.22 11.37
CA VAL A 109 -11.90 -4.51 11.69
C VAL A 109 -11.91 -5.39 10.44
N LEU A 110 -10.76 -5.96 10.09
CA LEU A 110 -10.68 -6.96 9.04
C LEU A 110 -11.18 -8.30 9.58
N LEU A 111 -12.23 -8.83 8.98
CA LEU A 111 -12.89 -10.03 9.47
C LEU A 111 -12.48 -11.28 8.69
N GLN A 112 -12.60 -12.43 9.35
CA GLN A 112 -12.52 -13.74 8.73
C GLN A 112 -13.80 -14.04 7.93
N GLN A 113 -13.76 -15.11 7.14
CA GLN A 113 -14.91 -15.56 6.34
C GLN A 113 -16.16 -15.88 7.17
N ASP A 114 -15.99 -16.32 8.42
CA ASP A 114 -17.08 -16.60 9.35
C ASP A 114 -17.60 -15.34 10.08
N GLY A 115 -17.06 -14.16 9.74
CA GLY A 115 -17.41 -12.88 10.36
C GLY A 115 -16.73 -12.61 11.70
N THR A 116 -15.87 -13.51 12.17
CA THR A 116 -15.12 -13.29 13.42
C THR A 116 -13.82 -12.50 13.17
N PRO A 117 -13.29 -11.77 14.16
CA PRO A 117 -11.98 -11.15 14.04
C PRO A 117 -10.85 -12.17 13.85
N HIS A 118 -9.78 -11.77 13.16
CA HIS A 118 -8.56 -12.57 13.04
C HIS A 118 -7.92 -12.83 14.42
N PRO A 119 -7.55 -14.09 14.76
CA PRO A 119 -6.86 -14.40 16.02
C PRO A 119 -5.40 -13.93 16.04
N ASP A 120 -4.90 -13.63 17.24
CA ASP A 120 -3.45 -13.61 17.51
C ASP A 120 -2.88 -15.04 17.51
N LEU A 121 -1.55 -15.16 17.66
CA LEU A 121 -0.88 -16.47 17.72
C LEU A 121 -1.41 -17.37 18.84
N LYS A 122 -1.78 -16.78 19.99
CA LYS A 122 -2.24 -17.52 21.17
C LYS A 122 -3.65 -18.08 20.99
N ALA A 123 -4.55 -17.31 20.40
CA ALA A 123 -5.91 -17.73 20.07
C ALA A 123 -5.89 -18.73 18.92
N PHE A 124 -5.06 -18.50 17.89
CA PHE A 124 -4.86 -19.46 16.80
C PHE A 124 -4.46 -20.84 17.30
N ALA A 125 -3.52 -20.93 18.25
CA ALA A 125 -3.09 -22.20 18.84
C ALA A 125 -4.22 -22.97 19.57
N LYS A 126 -5.32 -22.29 19.93
CA LYS A 126 -6.46 -22.90 20.65
C LYS A 126 -7.63 -23.23 19.74
N SER A 127 -7.95 -22.35 18.80
CA SER A 127 -9.19 -22.41 18.01
C SER A 127 -8.97 -22.44 16.50
N GLY A 128 -7.72 -22.38 16.03
CA GLY A 128 -7.40 -22.20 14.62
C GLY A 128 -7.81 -20.82 14.11
N GLY A 129 -8.11 -20.73 12.82
CA GLY A 129 -8.38 -19.46 12.12
C GLY A 129 -7.17 -18.98 11.31
N THR A 130 -7.25 -17.74 10.82
CA THR A 130 -6.14 -17.10 10.10
C THR A 130 -5.49 -16.04 10.99
N VAL A 131 -4.22 -16.23 11.36
CA VAL A 131 -3.39 -15.12 11.85
C VAL A 131 -3.01 -14.25 10.66
N LEU A 132 -3.43 -12.99 10.69
CA LEU A 132 -3.12 -12.03 9.64
C LEU A 132 -1.76 -11.37 9.94
N ASP A 133 -1.01 -11.10 8.88
CA ASP A 133 0.26 -10.37 8.88
C ASP A 133 0.22 -9.38 7.72
N PRO A 134 -0.53 -8.26 7.83
CA PRO A 134 -0.91 -7.47 6.67
C PRO A 134 0.04 -6.29 6.39
N GLU A 135 0.54 -6.19 5.15
CA GLU A 135 1.57 -5.20 4.77
C GLU A 135 1.03 -4.06 3.91
N SER A 136 0.25 -4.37 2.88
CA SER A 136 -0.27 -3.38 1.94
C SER A 136 -1.80 -3.36 1.91
N VAL A 137 -2.36 -2.19 1.62
CA VAL A 137 -3.81 -1.96 1.48
C VAL A 137 -4.11 -1.09 0.28
N ARG A 138 -5.15 -1.42 -0.48
CA ARG A 138 -5.63 -0.67 -1.63
C ARG A 138 -7.14 -0.56 -1.64
N VAL A 139 -7.64 0.61 -2.01
CA VAL A 139 -9.06 0.84 -2.26
C VAL A 139 -9.34 0.50 -3.71
N ASP A 140 -10.32 -0.36 -3.93
CA ASP A 140 -10.72 -0.78 -5.26
C ASP A 140 -11.33 0.41 -6.01
N PRO A 141 -10.75 0.85 -7.14
CA PRO A 141 -11.27 1.99 -7.89
C PRO A 141 -12.66 1.74 -8.50
N ARG A 142 -13.14 0.48 -8.52
CA ARG A 142 -14.44 0.12 -9.11
C ARG A 142 -15.60 0.23 -8.13
N ASP A 143 -15.39 -0.13 -6.87
CA ASP A 143 -16.49 -0.27 -5.89
C ASP A 143 -16.15 0.19 -4.47
N GLY A 144 -14.93 0.68 -4.22
CA GLY A 144 -14.50 1.17 -2.91
C GLY A 144 -14.26 0.07 -1.87
N SER A 145 -14.27 -1.21 -2.28
CA SER A 145 -13.84 -2.32 -1.44
C SER A 145 -12.34 -2.25 -1.14
N ILE A 146 -11.88 -3.01 -0.15
CA ILE A 146 -10.50 -2.98 0.33
C ILE A 146 -9.80 -4.28 -0.06
N TRP A 147 -8.65 -4.15 -0.71
CA TRP A 147 -7.75 -5.26 -1.00
C TRP A 147 -6.48 -5.11 -0.17
N TYR A 148 -5.96 -6.19 0.38
CA TYR A 148 -4.77 -6.13 1.23
C TYR A 148 -3.93 -7.39 1.13
N THR A 149 -2.62 -7.25 1.33
CA THR A 149 -1.73 -8.42 1.40
C THR A 149 -1.75 -9.01 2.80
N SER A 150 -1.31 -10.26 2.88
CA SER A 150 -0.75 -10.79 4.10
C SER A 150 0.50 -11.59 3.79
N GLU A 151 1.57 -11.33 4.53
CA GLU A 151 2.86 -11.95 4.34
C GLU A 151 2.84 -13.46 4.68
N GLY A 152 2.03 -13.85 5.66
CA GLY A 152 2.00 -15.24 6.13
C GLY A 152 3.17 -15.58 7.05
N ASP A 153 3.25 -16.84 7.47
CA ASP A 153 4.20 -17.28 8.50
C ASP A 153 4.40 -18.79 8.40
N LEU A 154 5.58 -19.18 7.94
CA LEU A 154 5.98 -20.56 7.73
C LEU A 154 5.93 -21.38 9.02
N ARG A 155 6.18 -20.75 10.18
CA ARG A 155 6.26 -21.44 11.48
C ARG A 155 4.91 -21.98 11.93
N ILE A 156 3.83 -21.32 11.51
CA ILE A 156 2.45 -21.74 11.77
C ILE A 156 1.73 -22.26 10.51
N GLY A 157 2.46 -22.38 9.39
CA GLY A 157 1.92 -22.87 8.12
C GLY A 157 0.95 -21.92 7.43
N MET A 158 1.02 -20.61 7.73
CA MET A 158 0.21 -19.59 7.06
C MET A 158 0.89 -19.19 5.75
N GLU A 159 0.21 -19.34 4.62
CA GLU A 159 0.73 -18.93 3.32
C GLU A 159 0.49 -17.43 3.08
N PRO A 160 1.28 -16.80 2.20
CA PRO A 160 1.02 -15.44 1.74
C PRO A 160 -0.34 -15.37 1.06
N ALA A 161 -1.01 -14.23 1.20
CA ALA A 161 -2.34 -14.03 0.66
C ALA A 161 -2.55 -12.62 0.12
N VAL A 162 -3.45 -12.50 -0.84
CA VAL A 162 -4.13 -11.23 -1.14
C VAL A 162 -5.58 -11.43 -0.79
N ARG A 163 -6.10 -10.59 0.11
CA ARG A 163 -7.45 -10.66 0.64
C ARG A 163 -8.29 -9.49 0.15
N HIS A 164 -9.59 -9.73 0.06
CA HIS A 164 -10.59 -8.78 -0.39
C HIS A 164 -11.66 -8.66 0.70
N ALA A 165 -11.90 -7.43 1.16
CA ALA A 165 -12.89 -7.08 2.15
C ALA A 165 -13.79 -5.96 1.62
N ALA A 166 -15.02 -5.89 2.12
CA ALA A 166 -15.89 -4.76 1.90
C ALA A 166 -15.30 -3.50 2.58
N ALA A 167 -15.83 -2.33 2.24
CA ALA A 167 -15.38 -1.07 2.82
C ALA A 167 -15.51 -1.01 4.36
N ASP A 168 -16.35 -1.85 4.96
CA ASP A 168 -16.52 -1.98 6.42
C ASP A 168 -15.58 -3.02 7.08
N GLY A 169 -14.79 -3.75 6.28
CA GLY A 169 -13.86 -4.79 6.73
C GLY A 169 -14.41 -6.22 6.69
N SER A 170 -15.68 -6.42 6.30
CA SER A 170 -16.26 -7.74 6.12
C SER A 170 -15.57 -8.52 5.01
N PHE A 171 -15.22 -9.78 5.25
CA PHE A 171 -14.54 -10.63 4.26
C PHE A 171 -15.37 -10.86 3.00
N LEU A 172 -14.78 -10.66 1.83
CA LEU A 172 -15.36 -10.96 0.52
C LEU A 172 -14.68 -12.13 -0.17
N GLY A 173 -13.37 -12.28 -0.01
CA GLY A 173 -12.64 -13.37 -0.64
C GLY A 173 -11.12 -13.29 -0.48
N SER A 174 -10.44 -14.25 -1.10
CA SER A 174 -8.99 -14.24 -1.27
C SER A 174 -8.64 -14.51 -2.72
N LEU A 175 -7.66 -13.79 -3.24
CA LEU A 175 -7.15 -13.97 -4.59
C LEU A 175 -6.27 -15.24 -4.64
N PRO A 176 -6.53 -16.18 -5.56
CA PRO A 176 -5.59 -17.27 -5.81
C PRO A 176 -4.23 -16.72 -6.26
N LEU A 177 -3.16 -17.18 -5.62
CA LEU A 177 -1.80 -16.76 -5.98
C LEU A 177 -1.07 -17.81 -6.81
N PRO A 178 -0.19 -17.39 -7.73
CA PRO A 178 0.68 -18.32 -8.45
C PRO A 178 1.45 -19.24 -7.49
N PRO A 179 1.54 -20.56 -7.75
CA PRO A 179 2.17 -21.51 -6.82
C PRO A 179 3.62 -21.18 -6.45
N MET A 180 4.34 -20.45 -7.30
CA MET A 180 5.73 -20.04 -7.04
C MET A 180 5.86 -18.99 -5.92
N LEU A 181 4.77 -18.33 -5.54
CA LEU A 181 4.74 -17.34 -4.45
C LEU A 181 4.44 -17.98 -3.08
N ARG A 182 4.20 -19.29 -3.03
CA ARG A 182 4.07 -20.01 -1.75
C ARG A 182 5.38 -19.96 -0.97
N LEU A 183 5.29 -20.03 0.35
CA LEU A 183 6.47 -20.09 1.20
C LEU A 183 7.31 -21.34 0.89
N SER A 184 8.62 -21.13 0.84
CA SER A 184 9.59 -22.19 0.65
C SER A 184 9.66 -23.05 1.90
N ARG A 185 9.31 -24.34 1.75
CA ARG A 185 9.34 -25.33 2.84
C ARG A 185 10.64 -26.15 2.85
N ASP A 186 11.39 -26.10 1.75
CA ASP A 186 12.59 -26.89 1.53
C ASP A 186 13.86 -26.04 1.36
N ASP A 187 13.72 -24.72 1.53
CA ASP A 187 14.77 -23.72 1.28
C ASP A 187 15.39 -23.83 -0.13
N LYS A 188 14.58 -24.22 -1.12
CA LYS A 188 15.00 -24.29 -2.53
C LYS A 188 14.07 -23.53 -3.45
N THR A 189 12.76 -23.63 -3.25
CA THR A 189 11.78 -23.02 -4.16
C THR A 189 10.67 -22.32 -3.42
N GLY A 190 10.36 -21.08 -3.82
CA GLY A 190 9.25 -20.30 -3.28
C GLY A 190 9.70 -19.01 -2.60
N ALA A 191 8.73 -18.34 -1.98
CA ALA A 191 8.92 -17.13 -1.21
C ALA A 191 9.67 -17.42 0.09
N ARG A 192 10.40 -16.41 0.57
CA ARG A 192 11.09 -16.47 1.86
C ARG A 192 10.11 -16.12 2.97
N ASN A 193 10.32 -16.68 4.16
CA ASN A 193 9.55 -16.28 5.33
C ASN A 193 10.06 -14.91 5.83
N ASN A 194 9.16 -13.97 6.12
CA ASN A 194 9.50 -12.63 6.59
C ASN A 194 10.34 -11.81 5.58
N LEU A 195 10.07 -12.01 4.30
CA LEU A 195 10.67 -11.36 3.13
C LEU A 195 9.78 -11.54 1.86
N ASN A 196 8.44 -11.53 2.00
CA ASN A 196 7.52 -11.83 0.89
C ASN A 196 6.55 -10.71 0.49
N LEU A 197 5.22 -10.90 0.51
CA LEU A 197 4.22 -10.03 -0.12
C LEU A 197 4.03 -8.73 0.67
N GLU A 198 4.95 -7.81 0.41
CA GLU A 198 4.89 -6.42 0.87
C GLU A 198 3.97 -5.60 -0.02
N GLY A 199 4.27 -5.55 -1.32
CA GLY A 199 3.64 -4.57 -2.21
C GLY A 199 2.41 -5.05 -2.97
N LEU A 200 1.37 -4.22 -3.04
CA LEU A 200 0.16 -4.44 -3.83
C LEU A 200 -0.31 -3.12 -4.46
N CYS A 201 -0.63 -3.09 -5.75
CA CYS A 201 -1.40 -1.98 -6.30
C CYS A 201 -2.33 -2.41 -7.44
N PHE A 202 -3.40 -1.66 -7.68
CA PHE A 202 -4.12 -1.78 -8.94
C PHE A 202 -3.27 -1.21 -10.08
N ALA A 203 -3.34 -1.82 -11.26
CA ALA A 203 -2.89 -1.19 -12.47
C ALA A 203 -3.67 0.12 -12.71
N ALA A 204 -3.10 1.03 -13.50
CA ALA A 204 -3.69 2.36 -13.72
C ALA A 204 -5.13 2.33 -14.27
N ASP A 205 -5.49 1.27 -14.99
CA ASP A 205 -6.85 1.02 -15.52
C ASP A 205 -7.81 0.41 -14.48
N GLY A 206 -7.31 -0.07 -13.35
CA GLY A 206 -8.08 -0.79 -12.33
C GLY A 206 -8.46 -2.22 -12.72
N ASP A 207 -7.99 -2.74 -13.86
CA ASP A 207 -8.43 -4.02 -14.43
C ASP A 207 -7.58 -5.21 -14.00
N SER A 208 -6.40 -4.93 -13.45
CA SER A 208 -5.43 -5.91 -12.98
C SER A 208 -4.74 -5.41 -11.71
N LEU A 209 -4.02 -6.30 -11.04
CA LEU A 209 -3.25 -6.00 -9.85
C LEU A 209 -1.76 -6.27 -10.11
N TRP A 210 -0.91 -5.52 -9.45
CA TRP A 210 0.51 -5.78 -9.33
C TRP A 210 0.82 -6.23 -7.91
N LEU A 211 1.71 -7.21 -7.79
CA LEU A 211 2.24 -7.71 -6.53
C LEU A 211 3.76 -7.64 -6.56
N ALA A 212 4.38 -7.22 -5.46
CA ALA A 212 5.82 -7.27 -5.27
C ALA A 212 6.18 -8.15 -4.07
N LEU A 213 7.28 -8.88 -4.22
CA LEU A 213 7.95 -9.53 -3.10
C LEU A 213 9.04 -8.60 -2.56
N GLU A 214 9.18 -8.52 -1.24
CA GLU A 214 10.26 -7.78 -0.58
C GLU A 214 11.62 -8.19 -1.12
N ALA A 215 11.84 -9.51 -1.14
CA ALA A 215 13.10 -10.12 -1.53
C ALA A 215 12.92 -11.15 -2.66
N PRO A 216 14.03 -11.58 -3.29
CA PRO A 216 14.00 -12.65 -4.28
C PRO A 216 13.39 -13.94 -3.74
N LEU A 217 12.70 -14.68 -4.60
CA LEU A 217 12.40 -16.10 -4.33
C LEU A 217 13.70 -16.85 -4.06
N VAL A 218 13.62 -17.95 -3.31
CA VAL A 218 14.82 -18.70 -2.91
C VAL A 218 15.66 -19.16 -4.10
N GLN A 219 15.01 -19.64 -5.16
CA GLN A 219 15.68 -20.08 -6.39
C GLN A 219 16.20 -18.94 -7.27
N ASP A 220 15.80 -17.69 -7.04
CA ASP A 220 16.22 -16.55 -7.85
C ASP A 220 17.56 -15.96 -7.40
N GLY A 221 18.00 -16.30 -6.18
CA GLY A 221 19.32 -15.91 -5.67
C GLY A 221 19.30 -15.45 -4.21
N PRO A 222 20.47 -15.00 -3.70
CA PRO A 222 20.57 -14.43 -2.36
C PRO A 222 19.85 -13.09 -2.25
N VAL A 223 19.53 -12.71 -1.02
CA VAL A 223 19.04 -11.36 -0.68
C VAL A 223 20.15 -10.31 -0.88
N PRO A 224 19.82 -9.01 -1.00
CA PRO A 224 20.82 -7.96 -1.10
C PRO A 224 21.84 -7.97 0.05
N THR A 225 23.07 -7.56 -0.27
CA THR A 225 24.16 -7.35 0.69
C THR A 225 24.73 -5.94 0.49
N PRO A 226 25.66 -5.47 1.35
CA PRO A 226 26.33 -4.19 1.09
C PRO A 226 27.16 -4.18 -0.21
N ALA A 227 27.54 -5.35 -0.73
CA ALA A 227 28.36 -5.46 -1.93
C ALA A 227 27.55 -5.70 -3.21
N THR A 228 26.37 -6.31 -3.10
CA THR A 228 25.59 -6.77 -4.25
C THR A 228 24.09 -6.56 -4.03
N GLY A 229 23.38 -6.08 -5.06
CA GLY A 229 21.92 -6.07 -5.08
C GLY A 229 21.35 -7.46 -5.34
N ALA A 230 20.05 -7.53 -5.64
CA ALA A 230 19.37 -8.77 -5.96
C ALA A 230 18.26 -8.57 -7.01
N LEU A 231 17.70 -9.67 -7.53
CA LEU A 231 16.56 -9.65 -8.46
C LEU A 231 15.30 -10.17 -7.76
N SER A 232 14.37 -9.27 -7.45
CA SER A 232 13.02 -9.65 -6.99
C SER A 232 12.08 -9.79 -8.18
N ARG A 233 10.89 -10.36 -7.94
CA ARG A 233 9.83 -10.52 -8.95
C ARG A 233 8.67 -9.59 -8.64
N ILE A 234 8.23 -8.84 -9.65
CA ILE A 234 6.98 -8.08 -9.61
C ILE A 234 6.00 -8.70 -10.62
N SER A 235 4.83 -9.09 -10.14
CA SER A 235 3.85 -9.92 -10.86
C SER A 235 2.61 -9.10 -11.20
N ARG A 236 2.12 -9.17 -12.43
CA ARG A 236 0.81 -8.65 -12.82
C ARG A 236 -0.20 -9.78 -12.86
N LEU A 237 -1.28 -9.69 -12.08
CA LEU A 237 -2.38 -10.64 -12.06
C LEU A 237 -3.65 -9.99 -12.62
N ASP A 238 -4.53 -10.75 -13.26
CA ASP A 238 -5.92 -10.32 -13.37
C ASP A 238 -6.63 -10.46 -12.02
N ARG A 239 -7.86 -9.93 -11.94
CA ARG A 239 -8.66 -9.93 -10.72
C ARG A 239 -9.12 -11.31 -10.26
N ASP A 240 -8.93 -12.35 -11.06
CA ASP A 240 -9.19 -13.74 -10.70
C ASP A 240 -7.91 -14.48 -10.23
N GLY A 241 -6.76 -13.80 -10.24
CA GLY A 241 -5.49 -14.32 -9.75
C GLY A 241 -4.62 -14.99 -10.82
N ARG A 242 -5.02 -14.93 -12.09
CA ARG A 242 -4.20 -15.48 -13.18
C ARG A 242 -3.03 -14.54 -13.47
N LEU A 243 -1.84 -15.12 -13.49
CA LEU A 243 -0.61 -14.42 -13.86
C LEU A 243 -0.67 -13.97 -15.32
N LEU A 244 -0.65 -12.65 -15.53
CA LEU A 244 -0.65 -12.00 -16.84
C LEU A 244 0.78 -11.79 -17.35
N ALA A 245 1.67 -11.35 -16.47
CA ALA A 245 3.08 -11.10 -16.75
C ALA A 245 3.85 -11.09 -15.43
N GLN A 246 5.17 -11.28 -15.51
CA GLN A 246 6.05 -11.10 -14.36
C GLN A 246 7.37 -10.53 -14.83
N TYR A 247 7.97 -9.64 -14.05
CA TYR A 247 9.21 -8.97 -14.41
C TYR A 247 10.23 -9.04 -13.29
N ALA A 248 11.50 -9.20 -13.66
CA ALA A 248 12.60 -9.08 -12.73
C ALA A 248 12.86 -7.61 -12.40
N TYR A 249 12.89 -7.29 -11.11
CA TYR A 249 13.19 -5.96 -10.58
C TYR A 249 14.54 -5.96 -9.85
N PRO A 250 15.49 -5.08 -10.22
CA PRO A 250 16.78 -4.98 -9.55
C PRO A 250 16.67 -4.19 -8.24
N VAL A 251 16.66 -4.90 -7.10
CA VAL A 251 16.75 -4.31 -5.76
C VAL A 251 18.21 -3.89 -5.51
N ASP A 252 18.41 -2.70 -4.95
CA ASP A 252 19.76 -2.18 -4.73
C ASP A 252 20.53 -2.93 -3.63
N PRO A 253 21.87 -2.85 -3.64
CA PRO A 253 22.67 -3.23 -2.48
C PRO A 253 22.24 -2.46 -1.22
N ILE A 254 22.53 -3.05 -0.06
CA ILE A 254 22.40 -2.36 1.23
C ILE A 254 23.36 -1.15 1.22
N PRO A 255 22.90 0.06 1.57
CA PRO A 255 23.65 1.30 1.32
C PRO A 255 24.91 1.46 2.17
N SER A 256 25.03 0.71 3.26
CA SER A 256 26.20 0.73 4.14
C SER A 256 26.37 -0.61 4.86
N ALA A 257 27.59 -0.89 5.32
CA ALA A 257 27.83 -2.05 6.17
C ALA A 257 27.20 -1.82 7.55
N PRO A 258 26.56 -2.84 8.15
CA PRO A 258 26.16 -2.78 9.54
C PRO A 258 27.38 -2.72 10.47
N GLY A 259 27.13 -2.35 11.73
CA GLY A 259 28.12 -2.51 12.79
C GLY A 259 28.59 -3.96 12.97
N ALA A 260 29.67 -4.18 13.72
CA ALA A 260 30.23 -5.52 13.88
C ALA A 260 29.22 -6.49 14.55
N GLY A 261 28.83 -7.55 13.84
CA GLY A 261 27.82 -8.51 14.30
C GLY A 261 26.38 -7.96 14.33
N LYS A 262 26.11 -6.85 13.63
CA LYS A 262 24.82 -6.19 13.55
C LYS A 262 24.10 -6.55 12.24
N LEU A 263 22.79 -6.27 12.22
CA LEU A 263 21.91 -6.64 11.12
C LEU A 263 21.78 -5.49 10.10
N ALA A 264 21.58 -5.88 8.85
CA ALA A 264 21.14 -4.97 7.81
C ALA A 264 20.36 -5.72 6.72
N GLU A 265 19.39 -5.03 6.13
CA GLU A 265 18.57 -5.55 5.05
C GLU A 265 18.23 -4.43 4.05
N ASN A 266 17.78 -4.82 2.85
CA ASN A 266 17.15 -3.95 1.86
C ASN A 266 16.15 -4.77 1.05
N GLY A 267 14.99 -4.18 0.78
CA GLY A 267 13.90 -4.85 0.08
C GLY A 267 12.91 -3.87 -0.53
N ILE A 268 11.97 -4.40 -1.31
CA ILE A 268 10.81 -3.64 -1.78
C ILE A 268 9.81 -3.58 -0.63
N SER A 269 9.55 -2.40 -0.08
CA SER A 269 8.50 -2.25 0.94
C SER A 269 7.12 -1.98 0.33
N GLU A 270 7.03 -1.34 -0.84
CA GLU A 270 5.72 -1.10 -1.47
C GLU A 270 5.83 -0.69 -2.94
N ILE A 271 4.72 -0.83 -3.68
CA ILE A 271 4.59 -0.43 -5.09
C ILE A 271 3.32 0.38 -5.35
N LEU A 272 3.39 1.29 -6.32
CA LEU A 272 2.23 2.08 -6.74
C LEU A 272 2.24 2.33 -8.25
N ALA A 273 1.14 2.07 -8.94
CA ALA A 273 1.08 2.33 -10.38
C ALA A 273 1.22 3.83 -10.69
N SER A 274 2.19 4.18 -11.54
CA SER A 274 2.43 5.53 -12.05
C SER A 274 2.12 5.70 -13.54
N GLY A 275 1.72 4.61 -14.20
CA GLY A 275 1.37 4.58 -15.62
C GLY A 275 1.00 3.19 -16.09
N GLU A 276 0.69 3.05 -17.38
CA GLU A 276 0.34 1.76 -18.02
C GLU A 276 1.48 0.73 -17.93
N HIS A 277 2.73 1.20 -17.96
CA HIS A 277 3.94 0.37 -17.97
C HIS A 277 4.94 0.76 -16.88
N THR A 278 4.53 1.60 -15.93
CA THR A 278 5.42 2.13 -14.91
C THR A 278 4.83 2.00 -13.52
N LEU A 279 5.69 1.63 -12.58
CA LEU A 279 5.39 1.52 -11.17
C LEU A 279 6.37 2.40 -10.40
N LEU A 280 5.89 3.14 -9.41
CA LEU A 280 6.74 3.54 -8.30
C LEU A 280 7.04 2.32 -7.45
N VAL A 281 8.28 2.20 -6.99
CA VAL A 281 8.75 1.12 -6.12
C VAL A 281 9.51 1.78 -4.97
N LEU A 282 9.02 1.56 -3.74
CA LEU A 282 9.67 2.00 -2.52
C LEU A 282 10.65 0.91 -2.08
N GLU A 283 11.93 1.27 -2.00
CA GLU A 283 12.94 0.43 -1.36
C GLU A 283 13.30 1.00 -0.01
N ARG A 284 13.33 0.12 0.98
CA ARG A 284 13.67 0.42 2.35
C ARG A 284 14.80 -0.48 2.80
N ALA A 285 15.89 0.14 3.25
CA ALA A 285 16.97 -0.55 3.93
C ALA A 285 17.05 -0.11 5.39
N ALA A 286 17.08 -1.06 6.30
CA ALA A 286 17.35 -0.83 7.72
C ALA A 286 18.78 -1.29 8.03
N VAL A 287 19.64 -0.40 8.51
CA VAL A 287 21.05 -0.71 8.84
C VAL A 287 21.31 -0.43 10.31
N GLN A 288 21.67 -1.47 11.07
CA GLN A 288 22.01 -1.33 12.49
C GLN A 288 23.48 -0.93 12.68
N GLY A 289 23.71 0.19 13.37
CA GLY A 289 25.05 0.68 13.69
C GLY A 289 25.68 0.00 14.91
N ASP A 290 26.94 0.34 15.19
CA ASP A 290 27.66 -0.11 16.40
C ASP A 290 26.98 0.35 17.70
N ASP A 291 26.22 1.44 17.64
CA ASP A 291 25.37 1.94 18.72
C ASP A 291 24.10 1.10 18.96
N GLY A 292 23.88 0.06 18.15
CA GLY A 292 22.72 -0.82 18.21
C GLY A 292 21.44 -0.21 17.63
N LYS A 293 21.51 1.00 17.06
CA LYS A 293 20.35 1.69 16.50
C LYS A 293 20.24 1.44 15.01
N TYR A 294 19.01 1.22 14.55
CA TYR A 294 18.69 1.17 13.12
C TYR A 294 18.68 2.56 12.51
N ARG A 295 19.08 2.62 11.24
CA ARG A 295 18.99 3.80 10.39
C ARG A 295 18.31 3.35 9.10
N ASN A 296 17.19 3.99 8.79
CA ASN A 296 16.45 3.71 7.58
C ASN A 296 17.01 4.52 6.41
N HIS A 297 17.20 3.85 5.28
CA HIS A 297 17.58 4.42 4.01
C HIS A 297 16.47 4.11 3.01
N ILE A 298 15.79 5.15 2.54
CA ILE A 298 14.50 4.99 1.86
C ILE A 298 14.56 5.70 0.53
N ARG A 299 14.33 4.94 -0.54
CA ARG A 299 14.44 5.44 -1.91
C ARG A 299 13.21 5.06 -2.71
N LEU A 300 12.63 6.06 -3.35
CA LEU A 300 11.59 5.88 -4.33
C LEU A 300 12.21 5.76 -5.71
N TYR A 301 11.89 4.67 -6.39
CA TYR A 301 12.26 4.43 -7.78
C TYR A 301 11.03 4.42 -8.67
N GLU A 302 11.24 4.66 -9.96
CA GLU A 302 10.29 4.35 -11.02
C GLU A 302 10.84 3.16 -11.82
N MET A 303 10.08 2.08 -11.83
CA MET A 303 10.27 0.90 -12.66
C MET A 303 9.53 1.08 -13.99
N ASP A 304 10.16 0.68 -15.10
CA ASP A 304 9.55 0.64 -16.45
C ASP A 304 9.74 -0.76 -17.07
N VAL A 305 8.61 -1.42 -17.36
CA VAL A 305 8.61 -2.79 -17.91
C VAL A 305 8.83 -2.85 -19.42
N ARG A 306 8.86 -1.72 -20.14
CA ARG A 306 9.00 -1.73 -21.61
C ARG A 306 10.34 -2.33 -22.02
N GLY A 307 10.32 -3.42 -22.78
CA GLY A 307 11.53 -4.11 -23.20
C GLY A 307 12.19 -4.96 -22.10
N ALA A 308 11.57 -5.08 -20.92
CA ALA A 308 11.92 -6.11 -19.95
C ALA A 308 11.46 -7.49 -20.46
N THR A 309 12.15 -8.54 -20.05
CA THR A 309 11.74 -9.92 -20.34
C THR A 309 10.59 -10.30 -19.42
N ASP A 310 9.51 -10.88 -19.97
CA ASP A 310 8.50 -11.56 -19.15
C ASP A 310 9.07 -12.86 -18.61
N VAL A 311 9.23 -12.92 -17.28
CA VAL A 311 9.86 -14.03 -16.55
C VAL A 311 8.84 -15.00 -15.94
N ALA A 312 7.55 -14.86 -16.24
CA ALA A 312 6.48 -15.69 -15.66
C ALA A 312 6.67 -17.20 -15.86
N ARG A 313 7.37 -17.59 -16.94
CA ARG A 313 7.68 -19.00 -17.27
C ARG A 313 9.13 -19.40 -16.98
N ILE A 314 9.92 -18.52 -16.37
CA ILE A 314 11.31 -18.78 -16.01
C ILE A 314 11.34 -19.29 -14.55
N PRO A 315 11.71 -20.56 -14.31
CA PRO A 315 11.66 -21.15 -12.97
C PRO A 315 12.56 -20.45 -11.95
N ALA A 316 13.74 -19.99 -12.38
CA ALA A 316 14.76 -19.33 -11.57
C ALA A 316 15.43 -18.21 -12.38
N LEU A 317 15.57 -17.02 -11.79
CA LEU A 317 16.26 -15.90 -12.43
C LEU A 317 17.78 -16.04 -12.39
N LEU A 318 18.31 -16.77 -11.39
CA LEU A 318 19.75 -16.98 -11.23
C LEU A 318 20.32 -17.71 -12.45
N GLY A 319 21.23 -17.04 -13.17
CA GLY A 319 21.88 -17.58 -14.37
C GLY A 319 21.02 -17.53 -15.64
N ALA A 320 19.80 -17.01 -15.59
CA ALA A 320 18.96 -16.83 -16.77
C ALA A 320 19.41 -15.61 -17.60
N ALA A 321 19.37 -15.74 -18.93
CA ALA A 321 19.59 -14.62 -19.84
C ALA A 321 18.29 -13.80 -19.95
N ILE A 322 18.19 -12.72 -19.17
CA ILE A 322 17.02 -11.85 -19.12
C ILE A 322 17.43 -10.37 -19.19
N ALA A 323 16.48 -9.53 -19.63
CA ALA A 323 16.53 -8.09 -19.43
C ALA A 323 15.62 -7.73 -18.24
N PRO A 324 16.16 -7.32 -17.07
CA PRO A 324 15.35 -6.78 -15.98
C PRO A 324 14.62 -5.51 -16.39
N ALA A 325 13.61 -5.12 -15.63
CA ALA A 325 12.94 -3.84 -15.81
C ALA A 325 13.93 -2.68 -15.60
N ARG A 326 13.73 -1.61 -16.37
CA ARG A 326 14.50 -0.38 -16.18
C ARG A 326 14.08 0.27 -14.87
N LYS A 327 15.05 0.85 -14.17
CA LYS A 327 14.86 1.49 -12.87
C LYS A 327 15.50 2.88 -12.90
N ARG A 328 14.78 3.88 -12.39
CA ARG A 328 15.25 5.27 -12.25
C ARG A 328 14.97 5.77 -10.85
N LEU A 329 15.96 6.37 -10.18
CA LEU A 329 15.74 7.05 -8.90
C LEU A 329 14.82 8.26 -9.10
N VAL A 330 13.76 8.34 -8.29
CA VAL A 330 12.83 9.47 -8.24
C VAL A 330 13.20 10.39 -7.07
N LEU A 331 13.36 9.79 -5.88
CA LEU A 331 13.70 10.53 -4.67
C LEU A 331 14.49 9.62 -3.73
N ASP A 332 15.60 10.11 -3.20
CA ASP A 332 16.22 9.56 -2.00
C ASP A 332 15.67 10.36 -0.81
N LEU A 333 14.83 9.74 0.02
CA LEU A 333 14.13 10.44 1.10
C LEU A 333 15.11 10.88 2.21
N ASN A 334 16.29 10.28 2.30
CA ASN A 334 17.32 10.72 3.24
C ASN A 334 17.87 12.11 2.90
N THR A 335 17.67 12.63 1.67
CA THR A 335 18.05 14.01 1.30
C THR A 335 17.08 15.07 1.80
N LEU A 336 15.93 14.68 2.37
CA LEU A 336 14.98 15.64 2.95
C LEU A 336 15.47 16.21 4.29
N HIS A 337 16.46 15.56 4.92
CA HIS A 337 17.02 15.96 6.21
C HIS A 337 15.95 16.15 7.31
N LEU A 338 14.91 15.31 7.27
CA LEU A 338 13.90 15.27 8.32
C LEU A 338 14.55 14.89 9.67
N PRO A 339 14.06 15.42 10.80
CA PRO A 339 14.60 15.07 12.11
C PRO A 339 14.56 13.57 12.42
N VAL A 340 13.56 12.89 11.86
CA VAL A 340 13.42 11.43 11.88
C VAL A 340 12.89 11.03 10.50
N LEU A 341 13.46 9.95 9.95
CA LEU A 341 12.95 9.26 8.77
C LEU A 341 12.84 7.80 9.15
N ASP A 342 11.64 7.41 9.58
CA ASP A 342 11.38 6.06 10.09
C ASP A 342 10.94 5.06 9.01
N ASN A 343 10.55 3.85 9.43
CA ASN A 343 10.19 2.67 8.64
C ASN A 343 9.04 2.93 7.63
N LEU A 344 9.27 3.75 6.59
CA LEU A 344 8.27 4.03 5.56
C LEU A 344 8.02 2.78 4.73
N GLU A 345 6.83 2.25 4.88
CA GLU A 345 6.40 1.03 4.24
C GLU A 345 5.19 1.26 3.35
N GLY A 346 4.30 2.20 3.67
CA GLY A 346 3.17 2.49 2.81
C GLY A 346 3.43 3.67 1.87
N ILE A 347 2.97 3.55 0.63
CA ILE A 347 2.85 4.66 -0.34
C ILE A 347 1.49 4.62 -1.03
N GLY A 348 0.86 5.78 -1.18
CA GLY A 348 -0.44 5.92 -1.83
C GLY A 348 -0.59 7.26 -2.53
N TRP A 349 -1.41 7.30 -3.58
CA TRP A 349 -1.84 8.59 -4.14
C TRP A 349 -2.69 9.33 -3.10
N GLY A 350 -2.76 10.66 -3.22
CA GLY A 350 -3.63 11.49 -2.39
C GLY A 350 -4.53 12.40 -3.22
N PRO A 351 -5.23 13.34 -2.57
CA PRO A 351 -6.08 14.29 -3.26
C PRO A 351 -5.27 15.16 -4.23
N ARG A 352 -5.94 15.67 -5.26
CA ARG A 352 -5.36 16.69 -6.14
C ARG A 352 -5.23 18.01 -5.37
N LEU A 353 -4.10 18.69 -5.56
CA LEU A 353 -3.92 20.06 -5.06
C LEU A 353 -4.78 21.06 -5.86
N PRO A 354 -5.04 22.27 -5.33
CA PRO A 354 -5.78 23.32 -6.05
C PRO A 354 -5.18 23.71 -7.41
N ASN A 355 -3.88 23.47 -7.63
CA ASN A 355 -3.21 23.67 -8.92
C ASN A 355 -3.34 22.48 -9.89
N GLY A 356 -4.07 21.44 -9.51
CA GLY A 356 -4.31 20.23 -10.32
C GLY A 356 -3.23 19.15 -10.20
N HIS A 357 -2.12 19.41 -9.50
CA HIS A 357 -1.07 18.42 -9.30
C HIS A 357 -1.54 17.27 -8.40
N ALA A 358 -1.03 16.07 -8.67
CA ALA A 358 -1.24 14.93 -7.77
C ALA A 358 -0.47 15.13 -6.46
N THR A 359 -0.94 14.47 -5.41
CA THR A 359 -0.15 14.29 -4.19
C THR A 359 0.22 12.82 -4.02
N LEU A 360 1.34 12.60 -3.34
CA LEU A 360 1.87 11.28 -3.01
C LEU A 360 2.11 11.24 -1.51
N ALA A 361 1.51 10.27 -0.85
CA ALA A 361 1.58 10.06 0.59
C ALA A 361 2.49 8.88 0.92
N PHE A 362 3.25 9.00 2.00
CA PHE A 362 4.04 7.92 2.59
C PHE A 362 3.65 7.80 4.06
N ILE A 363 3.55 6.57 4.58
CA ILE A 363 3.31 6.29 5.99
C ILE A 363 4.41 5.38 6.55
N SER A 364 4.88 5.64 7.77
CA SER A 364 5.76 4.70 8.48
C SER A 364 5.00 3.83 9.45
N ASP A 365 5.45 2.59 9.47
CA ASP A 365 5.26 1.69 10.57
C ASP A 365 6.17 2.10 11.74
N ASP A 366 5.64 2.02 12.96
CA ASP A 366 6.39 2.28 14.19
C ASP A 366 6.66 1.01 15.00
N ASN A 367 6.26 -0.16 14.51
CA ASN A 367 6.34 -1.45 15.19
C ASN A 367 5.74 -1.43 16.61
N PHE A 368 4.92 -0.43 16.93
CA PHE A 368 4.51 -0.08 18.30
C PHE A 368 5.68 0.10 19.29
N ASN A 369 6.86 0.45 18.78
CA ASN A 369 8.13 0.57 19.47
C ASN A 369 8.42 2.03 19.82
N PRO A 370 8.76 2.37 21.08
CA PRO A 370 9.06 3.74 21.48
C PRO A 370 10.32 4.35 20.84
N ALA A 371 11.14 3.54 20.15
CA ALA A 371 12.29 4.04 19.39
C ALA A 371 11.93 4.50 17.97
N GLU A 372 10.71 4.20 17.52
CA GLU A 372 10.22 4.46 16.16
C GLU A 372 9.01 5.42 16.22
N VAL A 373 8.68 6.04 15.08
CA VAL A 373 7.57 6.99 14.97
C VAL A 373 6.64 6.64 13.83
N THR A 374 5.33 6.78 14.06
CA THR A 374 4.33 6.79 12.99
C THR A 374 4.35 8.18 12.32
N GLN A 375 4.76 8.25 11.06
CA GLN A 375 4.94 9.50 10.30
C GLN A 375 4.18 9.43 8.97
N LEU A 376 3.36 10.43 8.67
CA LEU A 376 2.78 10.64 7.35
C LEU A 376 3.54 11.77 6.66
N LEU A 377 4.12 11.51 5.50
CA LEU A 377 4.76 12.50 4.65
C LEU A 377 3.90 12.72 3.40
N LEU A 378 3.64 13.98 3.05
CA LEU A 378 2.91 14.32 1.84
C LEU A 378 3.79 15.13 0.88
N PHE A 379 3.72 14.77 -0.41
CA PHE A 379 4.45 15.41 -1.49
C PHE A 379 3.50 15.88 -2.58
N GLU A 380 3.84 16.98 -3.23
CA GLU A 380 3.33 17.35 -4.53
C GLU A 380 4.14 16.65 -5.63
N VAL A 381 3.46 16.14 -6.64
CA VAL A 381 4.08 15.55 -7.83
C VAL A 381 4.25 16.60 -8.92
N LEU A 382 5.48 16.73 -9.43
CA LEU A 382 5.89 17.71 -10.45
C LEU A 382 6.28 17.07 -11.79
#